data_AF-A0A9D4PKS1-F1
#
_entry.id   AF-A0A9D4PKS1-F1
#
_cell.length_a   1.000
_cell.length_b   1.000
_cell.length_c   1.000
_cell.angle_alpha   90.00
_cell.angle_beta   90.00
_cell.angle_gamma   90.00
#
_symmetry.space_group_name_H-M   'P 1'
#
loop_
_entity.id
_entity.type
_entity.pdbx_description
1 polymer ?
#
loop_
_entity_poly.entity_id
_entity_poly.type
_entity_poly.pdbx_seq_one_letter_code
_entity_poly.pdbx_strand_id
1 'polypeptide(L)'
;MAAGFFEWKTEENGNKQPYYVYFKQPRGIDMTRREWDGVTDAHQLMHNGHWIGPRLLTMAGLFDVSTSKDVLYSYTILTMDSPRYLQWLHNRVPLILDGDEAVASWLDPNYSFEELTYSVRCPPNLVCHPVSPSVAKVTNNTVECVLPYNNGESRSRSTVRSASFRSSRSSSSSVRSRHRSRSRNASGAVRRRSKPRHRAASDSSERRQRKHSHRRSDSHRHGRTY
;
A
#
# COMPACT_ATOMS: atom_id res chain seq x y z
N MET A 1 1.94 14.82 1.02
CA MET A 1 1.78 14.65 -0.45
C MET A 1 1.69 13.17 -0.79
N ALA A 2 1.10 12.81 -1.92
CA ALA A 2 1.03 11.43 -2.41
C ALA A 2 1.01 11.40 -3.95
N ALA A 3 1.32 10.27 -4.59
CA ALA A 3 1.10 10.11 -6.03
C ALA A 3 -0.40 10.02 -6.40
N GLY A 4 -1.22 9.59 -5.44
CA GLY A 4 -2.67 9.41 -5.55
C GLY A 4 -3.19 8.73 -4.27
N PHE A 5 -4.49 8.46 -4.22
CA PHE A 5 -5.12 7.70 -3.14
C PHE A 5 -5.98 6.56 -3.69
N PHE A 6 -6.33 5.62 -2.81
CA PHE A 6 -7.24 4.52 -3.14
C PHE A 6 -8.62 4.79 -2.56
N GLU A 7 -9.65 4.40 -3.28
CA GLU A 7 -11.04 4.41 -2.80
C GLU A 7 -11.77 3.16 -3.28
N TRP A 8 -12.67 2.61 -2.46
CA TRP A 8 -13.36 1.35 -2.74
C TRP A 8 -14.83 1.60 -3.07
N LYS A 9 -15.17 1.46 -4.37
CA LYS A 9 -16.56 1.45 -4.81
C LYS A 9 -17.25 0.19 -4.29
N THR A 10 -18.39 0.33 -3.63
CA THR A 10 -19.26 -0.81 -3.30
C THR A 10 -20.15 -1.11 -4.50
N GLU A 11 -20.01 -2.31 -5.06
CA GLU A 11 -20.80 -2.80 -6.19
C GLU A 11 -22.17 -3.33 -5.72
N GLU A 12 -23.10 -3.54 -6.65
CA GLU A 12 -24.48 -3.99 -6.35
C GLU A 12 -24.52 -5.32 -5.59
N ASN A 13 -23.54 -6.19 -5.83
CA ASN A 13 -23.40 -7.49 -5.15
C ASN A 13 -22.74 -7.38 -3.76
N GLY A 14 -22.45 -6.17 -3.28
CA GLY A 14 -21.77 -5.91 -2.00
C GLY A 14 -20.24 -6.07 -2.04
N ASN A 15 -19.66 -6.53 -3.16
CA ASN A 15 -18.21 -6.58 -3.32
C ASN A 15 -17.64 -5.16 -3.47
N LYS A 16 -16.36 -5.01 -3.16
CA LYS A 16 -15.66 -3.74 -3.27
C LYS A 16 -14.64 -3.74 -4.40
N GLN A 17 -14.78 -2.82 -5.35
CA GLN A 17 -13.82 -2.58 -6.42
C GLN A 17 -12.93 -1.39 -6.03
N PRO A 18 -11.61 -1.58 -5.79
CA PRO A 18 -10.71 -0.46 -5.57
C PRO A 18 -10.45 0.34 -6.84
N TYR A 19 -10.35 1.65 -6.68
CA TYR A 19 -9.93 2.62 -7.69
C TYR A 19 -8.72 3.38 -7.18
N TYR A 20 -7.82 3.71 -8.09
CA TYR A 20 -6.72 4.63 -7.82
C TYR A 20 -7.06 6.01 -8.41
N VAL A 21 -7.05 7.03 -7.56
CA VAL A 21 -7.44 8.40 -7.88
C VAL A 21 -6.24 9.33 -7.77
N TYR A 22 -6.01 10.16 -8.78
CA TYR A 22 -4.84 11.04 -8.87
C TYR A 22 -5.13 12.27 -9.74
N PHE A 23 -4.28 13.29 -9.68
CA PHE A 23 -4.40 14.43 -10.60
C PHE A 23 -4.14 14.00 -12.04
N LYS A 24 -4.89 14.56 -12.99
CA LYS A 24 -4.54 14.49 -14.41
C LYS A 24 -3.11 14.98 -14.60
N GLN A 25 -2.30 14.13 -15.20
CA GLN A 25 -0.87 14.36 -15.36
C GLN A 25 -0.58 15.31 -16.53
N PRO A 26 0.52 16.08 -16.46
CA PRO A 26 0.97 16.91 -17.58
C PRO A 26 1.35 16.03 -18.79
N ARG A 27 1.40 16.64 -19.97
CA ARG A 27 1.73 15.93 -21.21
C ARG A 27 3.10 15.27 -21.08
N GLY A 28 3.18 13.99 -21.44
CA GLY A 28 4.41 13.20 -21.39
C GLY A 28 4.59 12.38 -20.11
N ILE A 29 3.78 12.62 -19.07
CA ILE A 29 3.79 11.81 -17.85
C ILE A 29 2.65 10.78 -17.91
N ASP A 30 3.01 9.50 -17.79
CA ASP A 30 2.09 8.38 -17.86
C ASP A 30 2.10 7.57 -16.55
N MET A 31 0.94 7.54 -15.86
CA MET A 31 0.74 6.81 -14.60
C MET A 31 0.78 5.29 -14.72
N THR A 32 0.79 4.76 -15.94
CA THR A 32 0.94 3.32 -16.20
C THR A 32 2.40 2.94 -16.46
N ARG A 33 3.16 3.80 -17.12
CA ARG A 33 4.59 3.56 -17.41
C ARG A 33 5.47 3.88 -16.20
N ARG A 34 5.08 4.88 -15.41
CA ARG A 34 5.70 5.25 -14.13
C ARG A 34 7.23 5.35 -14.20
N GLU A 35 7.71 6.04 -15.23
CA GLU A 35 9.16 6.13 -15.53
C GLU A 35 9.97 6.77 -14.39
N TRP A 36 9.30 7.51 -13.49
CA TRP A 36 9.91 8.10 -12.29
C TRP A 36 10.10 7.11 -11.13
N ASP A 37 9.47 5.93 -11.12
CA ASP A 37 9.58 5.00 -9.98
C ASP A 37 11.02 4.47 -9.79
N GLY A 38 11.85 4.54 -10.84
CA GLY A 38 13.29 4.22 -10.77
C GLY A 38 14.18 5.37 -10.28
N VAL A 39 13.63 6.55 -10.06
CA VAL A 39 14.38 7.74 -9.64
C VAL A 39 14.51 7.73 -8.11
N THR A 40 15.75 7.63 -7.62
CA THR A 40 16.04 7.65 -6.18
C THR A 40 16.33 9.05 -5.65
N ASP A 41 16.68 9.99 -6.53
CA ASP A 41 17.03 11.36 -6.19
C ASP A 41 16.06 12.31 -6.91
N ALA A 42 15.24 13.02 -6.13
CA ALA A 42 14.28 13.98 -6.65
C ALA A 42 14.92 15.09 -7.49
N HIS A 43 16.21 15.42 -7.29
CA HIS A 43 16.92 16.39 -8.11
C HIS A 43 17.02 15.97 -9.60
N GLN A 44 16.94 14.67 -9.90
CA GLN A 44 16.89 14.17 -11.28
C GLN A 44 15.58 14.54 -11.99
N LEU A 45 14.52 14.85 -11.24
CA LEU A 45 13.24 15.35 -11.74
C LEU A 45 13.13 16.88 -11.66
N MET A 46 14.23 17.56 -11.41
CA MET A 46 14.33 19.02 -11.47
C MET A 46 15.13 19.41 -12.70
N HIS A 47 14.51 20.12 -13.64
CA HIS A 47 15.16 20.63 -14.84
C HIS A 47 15.03 22.15 -14.89
N ASN A 48 16.17 22.86 -14.90
CA ASN A 48 16.23 24.33 -14.83
C ASN A 48 15.41 24.92 -13.67
N GLY A 49 15.40 24.24 -12.51
CA GLY A 49 14.64 24.67 -11.33
C GLY A 49 13.15 24.31 -11.37
N HIS A 50 12.67 23.66 -12.42
CA HIS A 50 11.27 23.28 -12.58
C HIS A 50 11.10 21.77 -12.37
N TRP A 51 10.04 21.39 -11.66
CA TRP A 51 9.66 19.99 -11.50
C TRP A 51 9.13 19.42 -12.82
N ILE A 52 9.75 18.34 -13.29
CA ILE A 52 9.36 17.60 -14.51
C ILE A 52 8.79 16.21 -14.21
N GLY A 53 8.65 15.85 -12.93
CA GLY A 53 8.11 14.57 -12.49
C GLY A 53 6.58 14.53 -12.51
N PRO A 54 5.98 13.48 -11.92
CA PRO A 54 4.54 13.38 -11.81
C PRO A 54 3.98 14.54 -10.98
N ARG A 55 2.80 15.02 -11.37
CA ARG A 55 2.02 15.94 -10.55
C ARG A 55 1.48 15.19 -9.35
N LEU A 56 2.05 15.49 -8.18
CA LEU A 56 1.66 14.89 -6.92
C LEU A 56 0.34 15.46 -6.42
N LEU A 57 -0.43 14.60 -5.73
CA LEU A 57 -1.62 14.98 -4.99
C LEU A 57 -1.24 15.63 -3.66
N THR A 58 -1.75 16.83 -3.46
CA THR A 58 -1.60 17.67 -2.27
C THR A 58 -2.91 17.64 -1.50
N MET A 59 -2.88 17.09 -0.29
CA MET A 59 -4.04 16.92 0.56
C MET A 59 -3.85 17.76 1.82
N ALA A 60 -4.86 18.52 2.22
CA ALA A 60 -4.84 19.24 3.48
C ALA A 60 -4.85 18.25 4.64
N GLY A 61 -3.95 18.48 5.60
CA GLY A 61 -3.86 17.69 6.80
C GLY A 61 -3.59 18.57 8.01
N LEU A 62 -3.98 18.07 9.17
CA LEU A 62 -3.63 18.63 10.47
C LEU A 62 -2.61 17.70 11.10
N PHE A 63 -1.61 18.25 11.79
CA PHE A 63 -0.61 17.47 12.49
C PHE A 63 -0.54 17.88 13.96
N ASP A 64 -0.05 16.97 14.79
CA ASP A 64 0.24 17.22 16.20
C ASP A 64 1.53 16.49 16.60
N VAL A 65 2.15 16.97 17.67
CA VAL A 65 3.42 16.47 18.20
C VAL A 65 3.21 15.94 19.62
N SER A 66 3.33 14.63 19.81
CA SER A 66 3.35 14.03 21.14
C SER A 66 4.78 13.94 21.66
N THR A 67 5.01 14.35 22.91
CA THR A 67 6.32 14.32 23.58
C THR A 67 6.37 13.37 24.79
N SER A 68 5.36 12.49 24.92
CA SER A 68 5.17 11.66 26.13
C SER A 68 6.26 10.60 26.37
N LYS A 69 6.95 10.15 25.33
CA LYS A 69 8.09 9.20 25.41
C LYS A 69 9.20 9.62 24.47
N ASP A 70 8.87 9.59 23.18
CA ASP A 70 9.68 10.10 22.07
C ASP A 70 8.88 11.18 21.34
N VAL A 71 9.58 12.06 20.62
CA VAL A 71 8.91 13.06 19.76
C VAL A 71 8.23 12.32 18.60
N LEU A 72 6.90 12.26 18.64
CA LEU A 72 6.07 11.64 17.61
C LEU A 72 5.28 12.71 16.87
N TYR A 73 5.61 12.91 15.59
CA TYR A 73 4.80 13.67 14.66
C TYR A 73 3.73 12.75 14.08
N SER A 74 2.46 13.15 14.21
CA SER A 74 1.33 12.43 13.63
C SER A 74 0.45 13.40 12.88
N TYR A 75 -0.29 12.91 11.88
CA TYR A 75 -1.18 13.74 11.09
C TYR A 75 -2.49 13.02 10.78
N THR A 76 -3.49 13.80 10.43
CA THR A 76 -4.76 13.36 9.86
C THR A 76 -5.02 14.09 8.55
N ILE A 77 -5.68 13.42 7.61
CA ILE A 77 -6.08 14.02 6.33
C ILE A 77 -7.51 14.52 6.47
N LEU A 78 -7.73 15.78 6.11
CA LEU A 78 -9.08 16.34 6.08
C LEU A 78 -9.86 15.78 4.91
N THR A 79 -11.16 15.59 5.11
CA THR A 79 -12.07 15.12 4.07
C THR A 79 -13.15 16.15 3.78
N MET A 80 -13.73 16.09 2.59
CA MET A 80 -14.87 16.88 2.15
C MET A 80 -15.87 15.99 1.41
N ASP A 81 -17.04 16.53 1.10
CA ASP A 81 -18.05 15.82 0.31
C ASP A 81 -17.54 15.61 -1.12
N SER A 82 -17.80 14.42 -1.65
CA SER A 82 -17.42 14.11 -3.02
C SER A 82 -18.14 15.03 -4.00
N PRO A 83 -17.42 15.58 -5.00
CA PRO A 83 -18.08 16.28 -6.08
C PRO A 83 -18.93 15.30 -6.91
N ARG A 84 -19.94 15.81 -7.64
CA ARG A 84 -20.90 14.98 -8.39
C ARG A 84 -20.24 13.93 -9.29
N TYR A 85 -19.10 14.26 -9.92
CA TYR A 85 -18.39 13.36 -10.82
C TYR A 85 -17.59 12.24 -10.12
N LEU A 86 -17.47 12.25 -8.78
CA LEU A 86 -16.87 11.17 -7.97
C LEU A 86 -17.85 10.54 -6.98
N GLN A 87 -19.08 11.04 -6.86
CA GLN A 87 -20.08 10.47 -5.93
C GLN A 87 -20.43 9.01 -6.25
N TRP A 88 -20.31 8.58 -7.50
CA TRP A 88 -20.49 7.18 -7.90
C TRP A 88 -19.43 6.24 -7.31
N LEU A 89 -18.28 6.78 -6.90
CA LEU A 89 -17.17 6.03 -6.31
C LEU A 89 -17.32 5.98 -4.78
N HIS A 90 -17.49 7.15 -4.14
CA HIS A 90 -17.68 7.26 -2.70
C HIS A 90 -18.30 8.62 -2.33
N ASN A 91 -18.86 8.77 -1.12
CA ASN A 91 -19.51 10.01 -0.68
C ASN A 91 -18.55 11.08 -0.14
N ARG A 92 -17.31 10.69 0.20
CA ARG A 92 -16.26 11.57 0.72
C ARG A 92 -14.99 11.43 -0.10
N VAL A 93 -14.23 12.53 -0.21
CA VAL A 93 -12.87 12.59 -0.77
C VAL A 93 -11.95 13.34 0.18
N PRO A 94 -10.62 13.19 0.06
CA PRO A 94 -9.69 14.08 0.75
C PRO A 94 -9.88 15.53 0.29
N LEU A 95 -9.65 16.49 1.19
CA LEU A 95 -9.58 17.90 0.84
C LEU A 95 -8.29 18.12 0.04
N ILE A 96 -8.43 18.31 -1.27
CA ILE A 96 -7.31 18.48 -2.19
C ILE A 96 -6.97 19.97 -2.34
N LEU A 97 -5.71 20.32 -2.18
CA LEU A 97 -5.17 21.66 -2.43
C LEU A 97 -4.67 21.71 -3.87
N ASP A 98 -5.27 22.54 -4.73
CA ASP A 98 -4.94 22.60 -6.16
C ASP A 98 -4.00 23.77 -6.47
N GLY A 99 -2.74 23.46 -6.74
CA GLY A 99 -1.73 24.44 -7.14
C GLY A 99 -0.94 25.04 -5.97
N ASP A 100 0.12 25.74 -6.32
CA ASP A 100 1.12 26.21 -5.35
C ASP A 100 0.57 27.28 -4.40
N GLU A 101 -0.35 28.13 -4.87
CA GLU A 101 -1.00 29.15 -4.05
C GLU A 101 -1.84 28.51 -2.93
N ALA A 102 -2.68 27.53 -3.24
CA ALA A 102 -3.49 26.83 -2.24
C ALA A 102 -2.63 26.09 -1.21
N VAL A 103 -1.50 25.52 -1.64
CA VAL A 103 -0.53 24.88 -0.75
C VAL A 103 0.18 25.91 0.12
N ALA A 104 0.62 27.03 -0.45
CA ALA A 104 1.29 28.11 0.27
C ALA A 104 0.38 28.72 1.33
N SER A 105 -0.87 29.05 0.98
CA SER A 105 -1.86 29.55 1.95
C SER A 105 -2.15 28.56 3.06
N TRP A 106 -2.23 27.24 2.76
CA TRP A 106 -2.45 26.22 3.78
C TRP A 106 -1.29 26.09 4.78
N LEU A 107 -0.06 26.33 4.33
CA LEU A 107 1.16 26.25 5.14
C LEU A 107 1.50 27.56 5.85
N ASP A 108 0.87 28.67 5.49
CA ASP A 108 1.12 29.98 6.06
C ASP A 108 0.30 30.15 7.38
N PRO A 109 0.97 30.33 8.53
CA PRO A 109 0.30 30.46 9.83
C PRO A 109 -0.53 31.74 9.98
N ASN A 110 -0.43 32.69 9.04
CA ASN A 110 -1.21 33.93 9.06
C ASN A 110 -2.66 33.73 8.59
N TYR A 111 -2.98 32.60 7.95
CA TYR A 111 -4.35 32.25 7.59
C TYR A 111 -5.03 31.43 8.68
N SER A 112 -6.28 31.77 8.99
CA SER A 112 -7.10 30.95 9.87
C SER A 112 -7.64 29.71 9.17
N PHE A 113 -7.98 28.68 9.95
CA PHE A 113 -8.61 27.47 9.43
C PHE A 113 -9.95 27.75 8.72
N GLU A 114 -10.72 28.72 9.20
CA GLU A 114 -12.00 29.10 8.59
C GLU A 114 -11.80 29.72 7.20
N GLU A 115 -10.86 30.67 7.07
CA GLU A 115 -10.51 31.28 5.79
C GLU A 115 -10.06 30.24 4.76
N LEU A 116 -9.25 29.28 5.20
CA LEU A 116 -8.72 28.21 4.33
C LEU A 116 -9.77 27.18 3.93
N THR A 117 -10.90 27.07 4.62
CA THR A 117 -11.89 26.00 4.38
C THR A 117 -13.23 26.50 3.85
N TYR A 118 -13.55 27.78 4.02
CA TYR A 118 -14.87 28.35 3.70
C TYR A 118 -15.33 28.12 2.25
N SER A 119 -14.40 28.12 1.28
CA SER A 119 -14.73 28.02 -0.15
C SER A 119 -13.95 26.94 -0.90
N VAL A 120 -13.38 25.97 -0.19
CA VAL A 120 -12.63 24.89 -0.82
C VAL A 120 -13.55 24.02 -1.67
N ARG A 121 -13.11 23.76 -2.91
CA ARG A 121 -13.79 22.87 -3.84
C ARG A 121 -12.86 21.76 -4.27
N CYS A 122 -13.42 20.58 -4.48
CA CYS A 122 -12.66 19.47 -5.05
C CYS A 122 -12.26 19.79 -6.50
N PRO A 123 -10.99 19.62 -6.88
CA PRO A 123 -10.49 19.98 -8.21
C PRO A 123 -11.09 19.10 -9.32
N PRO A 124 -11.58 19.68 -10.43
CA PRO A 124 -12.27 18.93 -11.50
C PRO A 124 -11.34 18.04 -12.32
N ASN A 125 -10.02 18.14 -12.11
CA ASN A 125 -8.97 17.46 -12.87
C ASN A 125 -8.49 16.16 -12.21
N LEU A 126 -9.24 15.61 -11.26
CA LEU A 126 -8.99 14.25 -10.76
C LEU A 126 -9.43 13.22 -11.78
N VAL A 127 -8.57 12.21 -12.00
CA VAL A 127 -8.85 11.05 -12.83
C VAL A 127 -8.70 9.79 -11.99
N CYS A 128 -9.40 8.73 -12.36
CA CYS A 128 -9.29 7.45 -11.69
C CYS A 128 -9.45 6.28 -12.65
N HIS A 129 -8.93 5.12 -12.22
CA HIS A 129 -9.14 3.84 -12.91
C HIS A 129 -9.25 2.71 -11.88
N PRO A 130 -9.95 1.61 -12.21
CA PRO A 130 -10.00 0.44 -11.34
C PRO A 130 -8.61 -0.19 -11.22
N VAL A 131 -8.29 -0.70 -10.03
CA VAL A 131 -7.04 -1.43 -9.75
C VAL A 131 -7.34 -2.83 -9.20
N SER A 132 -6.31 -3.65 -9.08
CA SER A 132 -6.45 -5.02 -8.58
C SER A 132 -6.89 -5.04 -7.10
N PRO A 133 -7.82 -5.91 -6.70
CA PRO A 133 -8.17 -6.16 -5.29
C PRO A 133 -6.98 -6.50 -4.39
N SER A 134 -5.85 -6.93 -4.97
CA SER A 134 -4.61 -7.18 -4.23
C SER A 134 -4.12 -5.97 -3.44
N VAL A 135 -4.48 -4.74 -3.80
CA VAL A 135 -4.11 -3.53 -3.05
C VAL A 135 -4.70 -3.48 -1.64
N ALA A 136 -5.79 -4.21 -1.37
CA ALA A 136 -6.39 -4.29 -0.04
C ALA A 136 -5.48 -4.98 0.98
N LYS A 137 -4.50 -5.78 0.53
CA LYS A 137 -3.52 -6.40 1.41
C LYS A 137 -2.36 -5.44 1.62
N VAL A 138 -2.26 -4.84 2.80
CA VAL A 138 -1.24 -3.82 3.16
C VAL A 138 0.23 -4.26 3.00
N THR A 139 0.50 -5.56 2.89
CA THR A 139 1.84 -6.09 2.63
C THR A 139 2.21 -6.07 1.14
N ASN A 140 1.25 -5.79 0.25
CA ASN A 140 1.49 -5.67 -1.19
C ASN A 140 1.92 -4.24 -1.52
N ASN A 141 3.24 -4.03 -1.61
CA ASN A 141 3.84 -2.76 -1.98
C ASN A 141 4.54 -2.88 -3.34
N THR A 142 3.77 -3.07 -4.41
CA THR A 142 4.29 -3.26 -5.77
C THR A 142 3.58 -2.33 -6.75
N VAL A 143 4.20 -2.10 -7.91
CA VAL A 143 3.66 -1.19 -8.94
C VAL A 143 2.29 -1.64 -9.45
N GLU A 144 2.00 -2.93 -9.44
CA GLU A 144 0.71 -3.50 -9.85
C GLU A 144 -0.47 -3.01 -9.02
N CYS A 145 -0.23 -2.50 -7.80
CA CYS A 145 -1.29 -1.93 -6.96
C CYS A 145 -1.89 -0.63 -7.53
N VAL A 146 -1.17 0.06 -8.42
CA VAL A 146 -1.57 1.36 -8.99
C VAL A 146 -1.80 1.31 -10.50
N LEU A 147 -1.62 0.14 -11.14
CA LEU A 147 -1.86 -0.02 -12.57
C LEU A 147 -3.34 -0.33 -12.85
N PRO A 148 -3.88 0.13 -13.99
CA PRO A 148 -5.23 -0.22 -14.41
C PRO A 148 -5.44 -1.74 -14.43
N TYR A 149 -6.60 -2.17 -13.93
CA TYR A 149 -6.99 -3.56 -13.82
C TYR A 149 -8.34 -3.79 -14.49
N ASN A 150 -8.36 -4.68 -15.48
CA ASN A 150 -9.58 -5.12 -16.15
C ASN A 150 -9.98 -6.49 -15.59
N ASN A 151 -11.18 -6.58 -15.00
CA ASN A 151 -11.77 -7.82 -14.48
C ASN A 151 -12.06 -8.91 -15.53
N GLY A 152 -11.66 -8.71 -16.80
CA GLY A 152 -11.98 -9.59 -17.94
C GLY A 152 -10.81 -10.02 -18.82
N GLU A 153 -9.59 -9.51 -18.59
CA GLU A 153 -8.42 -10.03 -19.28
C GLU A 153 -7.62 -10.87 -18.29
N SER A 154 -7.76 -12.19 -18.41
CA SER A 154 -6.68 -13.05 -17.96
C SER A 154 -5.45 -12.60 -18.76
N ARG A 155 -4.56 -11.84 -18.12
CA ARG A 155 -3.20 -11.69 -18.63
C ARG A 155 -2.65 -13.12 -18.68
N SER A 156 -2.73 -13.73 -19.87
CA SER A 156 -1.87 -14.83 -20.25
C SER A 156 -0.50 -14.47 -19.70
N ARG A 157 -0.02 -15.27 -18.74
CA ARG A 157 1.34 -15.16 -18.26
C ARG A 157 2.23 -15.33 -19.48
N SER A 158 2.64 -14.23 -20.11
CA SER A 158 3.81 -14.22 -20.96
C SER A 158 4.96 -14.51 -20.00
N THR A 159 5.26 -15.79 -19.85
CA THR A 159 6.50 -16.27 -19.26
C THR A 159 7.61 -15.65 -20.10
N VAL A 160 8.09 -14.48 -19.70
CA VAL A 160 9.36 -13.97 -20.16
C VAL A 160 10.39 -14.91 -19.52
N ARG A 161 10.72 -15.98 -20.24
CA ARG A 161 11.88 -16.81 -19.91
C ARG A 161 13.08 -15.88 -20.11
N SER A 162 13.63 -15.39 -19.01
CA SER A 162 14.95 -14.78 -19.00
C SER A 162 15.94 -15.80 -19.56
N ALA A 163 16.39 -15.56 -20.79
CA ALA A 163 17.45 -16.35 -21.41
C ALA A 163 18.73 -16.10 -20.59
N SER A 164 19.08 -17.06 -19.73
CA SER A 164 20.37 -17.06 -19.07
C SER A 164 21.46 -17.28 -20.13
N PHE A 165 22.17 -16.21 -20.47
CA PHE A 165 23.45 -16.31 -21.18
C PHE A 165 24.45 -17.04 -20.28
N ARG A 166 24.63 -18.34 -20.51
CA ARG A 166 25.75 -19.11 -19.97
C ARG A 166 26.98 -18.80 -20.83
N SER A 167 27.88 -17.99 -20.30
CA SER A 167 29.26 -17.92 -20.77
C SER A 167 29.90 -19.31 -20.64
N SER A 168 30.23 -19.91 -21.77
CA SER A 168 31.05 -21.12 -21.82
C SER A 168 32.51 -20.71 -21.86
N ARG A 169 33.20 -20.93 -20.73
CA ARG A 169 34.66 -20.89 -20.65
C ARG A 169 35.21 -22.10 -21.43
N SER A 170 35.88 -21.84 -22.53
CA SER A 170 36.72 -22.80 -23.24
C SER A 170 37.98 -23.10 -22.42
N SER A 171 38.13 -24.34 -21.96
CA SER A 171 39.41 -24.89 -21.53
C SER A 171 39.87 -25.94 -22.53
N SER A 172 41.02 -25.67 -23.13
CA SER A 172 41.72 -26.51 -24.09
C SER A 172 42.49 -27.66 -23.42
N SER A 173 42.41 -28.82 -24.07
CA SER A 173 43.44 -29.87 -24.21
C SER A 173 44.04 -30.55 -22.97
N SER A 174 43.81 -31.85 -22.83
CA SER A 174 44.84 -32.87 -23.12
C SER A 174 44.26 -34.30 -23.03
N VAL A 175 44.84 -35.18 -23.85
CA VAL A 175 44.36 -36.52 -24.22
C VAL A 175 45.32 -37.59 -23.68
N ARG A 176 44.77 -38.80 -23.41
CA ARG A 176 45.40 -40.11 -23.07
C ARG A 176 45.83 -40.27 -21.60
N SER A 177 45.69 -41.44 -20.95
CA SER A 177 45.80 -42.82 -21.44
C SER A 177 44.90 -43.84 -20.70
N ARG A 178 44.82 -45.03 -21.32
CA ARG A 178 44.14 -46.27 -20.90
C ARG A 178 44.71 -46.86 -19.59
N HIS A 179 43.85 -47.51 -18.79
CA HIS A 179 44.15 -48.83 -18.22
C HIS A 179 42.87 -49.60 -17.83
N ARG A 180 42.83 -50.87 -18.24
CA ARG A 180 41.88 -51.91 -17.82
C ARG A 180 42.24 -52.41 -16.42
N SER A 181 41.24 -52.71 -15.60
CA SER A 181 41.20 -53.94 -14.78
C SER A 181 39.78 -54.26 -14.30
N ARG A 182 39.47 -55.55 -14.36
CA ARG A 182 38.26 -56.21 -13.87
C ARG A 182 38.33 -56.36 -12.35
N SER A 183 37.20 -56.33 -11.65
CA SER A 183 36.91 -57.27 -10.56
C SER A 183 35.42 -57.30 -10.20
N ARG A 184 34.94 -58.50 -9.90
CA ARG A 184 33.58 -58.88 -9.48
C ARG A 184 33.47 -58.90 -7.95
N ASN A 185 32.22 -58.73 -7.47
CA ASN A 185 31.53 -59.42 -6.36
C ASN A 185 30.68 -58.38 -5.60
N ALA A 186 29.35 -58.43 -5.62
CA ALA A 186 28.41 -59.44 -5.14
C ALA A 186 28.19 -59.39 -3.60
N SER A 187 26.91 -59.15 -3.27
CA SER A 187 26.15 -59.69 -2.14
C SER A 187 26.23 -58.97 -0.78
N GLY A 188 25.04 -58.72 -0.21
CA GLY A 188 24.91 -58.45 1.23
C GLY A 188 23.68 -57.62 1.61
N ALA A 189 22.49 -58.23 1.59
CA ALA A 189 21.31 -57.71 2.25
C ALA A 189 21.50 -57.62 3.77
N VAL A 190 20.74 -56.76 4.47
CA VAL A 190 19.78 -57.16 5.53
C VAL A 190 19.14 -55.93 6.20
N ARG A 191 17.84 -56.09 6.42
CA ARG A 191 16.85 -55.23 7.10
C ARG A 191 17.23 -54.92 8.54
N ARG A 192 16.70 -53.82 9.10
CA ARG A 192 15.89 -53.88 10.35
C ARG A 192 15.12 -52.59 10.66
N ARG A 193 13.85 -52.80 11.03
CA ARG A 193 12.85 -51.86 11.58
C ARG A 193 13.15 -51.57 13.07
N SER A 194 12.74 -50.39 13.56
CA SER A 194 11.91 -50.23 14.76
C SER A 194 11.48 -48.77 15.02
N LYS A 195 10.16 -48.56 15.19
CA LYS A 195 9.49 -47.53 16.03
C LYS A 195 9.17 -48.23 17.40
N PRO A 196 8.69 -47.62 18.52
CA PRO A 196 7.87 -46.39 18.61
C PRO A 196 8.00 -45.47 19.89
N ARG A 197 7.29 -44.34 19.84
CA ARG A 197 6.50 -43.58 20.85
C ARG A 197 6.94 -43.45 22.32
N HIS A 198 6.79 -42.24 22.86
CA HIS A 198 6.11 -41.98 24.15
C HIS A 198 5.16 -40.77 24.09
N ARG A 199 4.02 -40.92 24.78
CA ARG A 199 2.95 -39.96 25.11
C ARG A 199 3.08 -39.60 26.60
N ALA A 200 2.65 -38.39 26.99
CA ALA A 200 1.82 -38.03 28.16
C ALA A 200 1.60 -36.49 28.06
N ALA A 201 0.39 -35.90 27.99
CA ALA A 201 -0.71 -35.82 28.99
C ALA A 201 -0.18 -35.27 30.33
N SER A 202 -0.70 -34.19 30.94
CA SER A 202 -2.08 -33.86 31.33
C SER A 202 -2.09 -32.39 31.87
N ASP A 203 -3.12 -31.58 31.60
CA ASP A 203 -4.23 -31.19 32.52
C ASP A 203 -3.77 -30.14 33.58
N SER A 204 -4.47 -29.09 34.03
CA SER A 204 -5.90 -28.75 34.12
C SER A 204 -6.00 -27.28 34.60
N SER A 205 -7.02 -26.57 34.13
CA SER A 205 -7.84 -25.51 34.77
C SER A 205 -7.34 -24.74 36.02
N GLU A 206 -7.48 -23.41 36.00
CA GLU A 206 -8.34 -22.74 36.99
C GLU A 206 -8.88 -21.36 36.54
N ARG A 207 -10.19 -21.22 36.71
CA ARG A 207 -11.03 -20.05 36.45
C ARG A 207 -11.22 -19.34 37.80
N ARG A 208 -10.84 -18.07 37.91
CA ARG A 208 -11.31 -17.19 39.01
C ARG A 208 -11.77 -15.84 38.49
N GLN A 209 -13.07 -15.62 38.66
CA GLN A 209 -13.75 -14.34 38.56
C GLN A 209 -13.29 -13.41 39.69
N ARG A 210 -13.11 -12.12 39.39
CA ARG A 210 -13.32 -11.05 40.37
C ARG A 210 -14.14 -9.93 39.73
N LYS A 211 -15.35 -9.76 40.27
CA LYS A 211 -16.22 -8.59 40.10
C LYS A 211 -15.58 -7.41 40.83
N HIS A 212 -15.51 -6.25 40.19
CA HIS A 212 -15.47 -4.98 40.91
C HIS A 212 -16.54 -4.05 40.36
N SER A 213 -17.45 -3.70 41.27
CA SER A 213 -18.49 -2.68 41.18
C SER A 213 -17.86 -1.29 41.12
N HIS A 214 -18.32 -0.42 40.22
CA HIS A 214 -18.16 1.02 40.34
C HIS A 214 -19.51 1.73 40.17
N ARG A 215 -19.70 2.67 41.10
CA ARG A 215 -20.91 3.44 41.43
C ARG A 215 -21.32 4.34 40.28
N ARG A 216 -22.63 4.43 40.03
CA ARG A 216 -23.26 5.51 39.28
C ARG A 216 -23.45 6.70 40.22
N SER A 217 -22.96 7.86 39.82
CA SER A 217 -23.30 9.18 40.35
C SER A 217 -24.26 9.83 39.36
N ASP A 218 -25.54 9.92 39.71
CA ASP A 218 -26.54 10.70 38.99
C ASP A 218 -26.81 12.01 39.76
N SER A 219 -26.45 13.11 39.11
CA SER A 219 -26.68 14.47 39.56
C SER A 219 -28.12 14.89 39.29
N HIS A 220 -28.78 15.40 40.34
CA HIS A 220 -30.06 16.11 40.26
C HIS A 220 -29.98 17.31 39.30
N ARG A 221 -30.97 17.46 38.42
CA ARG A 221 -31.30 18.76 37.82
C ARG A 221 -32.80 19.01 37.89
N HIS A 222 -33.15 20.07 38.61
CA HIS A 222 -34.48 20.62 38.77
C HIS A 222 -35.09 21.02 37.41
N GLY A 223 -36.34 20.61 37.18
CA GLY A 223 -37.26 21.28 36.28
C GLY A 223 -38.21 22.15 37.10
N ARG A 224 -38.24 23.46 36.82
CA ARG A 224 -39.34 24.35 37.21
C ARG A 224 -39.88 24.97 35.93
N THR A 225 -41.18 24.77 35.75
CA THR A 225 -42.10 25.53 34.91
C THR A 225 -42.09 27.02 35.30
N TYR A 226 -42.06 27.91 34.32
CA TYR A 226 -43.13 28.85 33.93
C TYR A 226 -42.75 29.47 32.58
#